data_AF-A0A6N8CVZ8-F1
#
_entry.id   AF-A0A6N8CVZ8-F1
#
_cell.length_a   1.000
_cell.length_b   1.000
_cell.length_c   1.000
_cell.angle_alpha   90.00
_cell.angle_beta   90.00
_cell.angle_gamma   90.00
#
_symmetry.space_group_name_H-M   'P 1'
#
loop_
_entity.id
_entity.type
_entity.pdbx_description
1 polymer ?
#
loop_
_entity_poly.entity_id
_entity_poly.type
_entity_poly.pdbx_seq_one_letter_code
_entity_poly.pdbx_strand_id
1 'polypeptide(L)'
;MKLFIEHILDHIEQIGKRNEFTVSLSSTKNEDNYLRGVLQFFDDMFNVHYVVFFSYPEEHPNLNYIFWILDKKGNEQTIEKDGSKEKMLEVVKELAIKEVHVNLAKGKDIRKLFKELENVMANEKKGS
;
A
#
# COMPACT_ATOMS: atom_id res chain seq x y z
N MET A 1 -1.32 23.96 1.44
CA MET A 1 -0.75 23.28 2.62
C MET A 1 -1.07 21.81 2.48
N LYS A 2 -0.05 20.94 2.47
CA LYS A 2 -0.26 19.50 2.36
C LYS A 2 -0.59 18.89 3.72
N LEU A 3 -1.42 17.86 3.76
CA LEU A 3 -1.61 17.03 4.95
C LEU A 3 -0.34 16.25 5.23
N PHE A 4 -0.06 15.95 6.50
CA PHE A 4 1.16 15.22 6.88
C PHE A 4 1.26 13.84 6.19
N ILE A 5 0.13 13.15 6.00
CA ILE A 5 0.08 11.89 5.24
C ILE A 5 0.52 12.07 3.78
N GLU A 6 0.25 13.21 3.14
CA GLU A 6 0.65 13.46 1.75
C GLU A 6 2.17 13.55 1.63
N HIS A 7 2.88 14.07 2.65
CA HIS A 7 4.35 14.02 2.67
C HIS A 7 4.90 12.60 2.79
N ILE A 8 4.18 11.71 3.48
CA ILE A 8 4.54 10.29 3.57
C ILE A 8 4.30 9.61 2.23
N LEU A 9 3.16 9.87 1.58
CA LEU A 9 2.84 9.34 0.25
C LEU A 9 3.85 9.84 -0.81
N ASP A 10 4.22 11.12 -0.79
CA ASP A 10 5.27 11.68 -1.65
C ASP A 10 6.59 10.91 -1.44
N HIS A 11 6.94 10.56 -0.21
CA HIS A 11 8.18 9.80 0.07
C HIS A 11 8.09 8.35 -0.42
N ILE A 12 6.92 7.72 -0.31
CA ILE A 12 6.67 6.38 -0.85
C ILE A 12 6.81 6.39 -2.38
N GLU A 13 6.30 7.43 -3.06
CA GLU A 13 6.51 7.63 -4.49
C GLU A 13 8.01 7.74 -4.83
N GLN A 14 8.80 8.48 -4.04
CA GLN A 14 10.25 8.54 -4.24
C GLN A 14 10.93 7.19 -4.04
N ILE A 15 10.47 6.35 -3.10
CA ILE A 15 10.96 4.97 -2.95
C ILE A 15 10.68 4.16 -4.23
N GLY A 16 9.48 4.25 -4.78
CA GLY A 16 9.13 3.59 -6.04
C GLY A 16 10.02 4.02 -7.20
N LYS A 17 10.18 5.35 -7.39
CA LYS A 17 11.04 5.91 -8.46
C LYS A 17 12.49 5.47 -8.36
N ARG A 18 13.06 5.42 -7.13
CA ARG A 18 14.42 4.90 -6.91
C ARG A 18 14.57 3.43 -7.29
N ASN A 19 13.48 2.68 -7.34
CA ASN A 19 13.44 1.28 -7.72
C ASN A 19 12.95 1.08 -9.17
N GLU A 20 12.93 2.13 -9.99
CA GLU A 20 12.51 2.10 -11.40
C GLU A 20 11.02 1.81 -11.61
N PHE A 21 10.20 2.16 -10.62
CA PHE A 21 8.74 2.12 -10.74
C PHE A 21 8.14 3.52 -10.83
N THR A 22 7.13 3.65 -11.67
CA THR A 22 6.16 4.74 -11.56
C THR A 22 5.15 4.39 -10.46
N VAL A 23 4.75 5.37 -9.66
CA VAL A 23 3.77 5.19 -8.59
C VAL A 23 2.55 6.07 -8.85
N SER A 24 1.37 5.46 -8.84
CA SER A 24 0.10 6.19 -8.97
C SER A 24 -0.77 5.97 -7.74
N LEU A 25 -1.38 7.04 -7.24
CA LEU A 25 -2.40 6.99 -6.20
C LEU A 25 -3.79 6.88 -6.85
N SER A 26 -4.40 5.72 -6.71
CA SER A 26 -5.80 5.48 -7.07
C SER A 26 -6.67 5.71 -5.83
N SER A 27 -7.57 6.69 -5.92
CA SER A 27 -8.51 7.00 -4.83
C SER A 27 -9.72 6.08 -4.91
N THR A 28 -9.84 5.13 -4.00
CA THR A 28 -11.09 4.42 -3.74
C THR A 28 -11.72 4.99 -2.48
N LYS A 29 -12.72 5.87 -2.62
CA LYS A 29 -13.64 6.15 -1.51
C LYS A 29 -14.71 5.07 -1.55
N ASN A 30 -14.57 4.06 -0.72
CA ASN A 30 -15.64 3.12 -0.45
C ASN A 30 -15.97 3.21 1.04
N GLU A 31 -17.09 3.87 1.36
CA GLU A 31 -17.54 4.11 2.74
C GLU A 31 -17.83 2.80 3.48
N ASP A 32 -18.13 1.71 2.75
CA ASP A 32 -18.42 0.40 3.33
C ASP A 32 -17.15 -0.43 3.65
N ASN A 33 -15.99 -0.07 3.07
CA ASN A 33 -14.77 -0.90 3.10
C ASN A 33 -13.56 -0.27 3.79
N TYR A 34 -13.70 0.93 4.37
CA TYR A 34 -12.66 1.67 5.12
C TYR A 34 -11.35 1.96 4.37
N LEU A 35 -11.17 1.49 3.13
CA LEU A 35 -10.02 1.77 2.30
C LEU A 35 -9.92 3.27 2.01
N ARG A 36 -8.74 3.84 2.26
CA ARG A 36 -8.50 5.28 2.07
C ARG A 36 -7.85 5.58 0.73
N GLY A 37 -7.01 4.68 0.25
CA GLY A 37 -6.36 4.81 -1.04
C GLY A 37 -5.50 3.59 -1.36
N VAL A 38 -5.11 3.54 -2.62
CA VAL A 38 -4.32 2.45 -3.19
C VAL A 38 -3.18 3.06 -3.98
N LEU A 39 -1.94 2.73 -3.63
CA LEU A 39 -0.76 3.08 -4.43
C LEU A 39 -0.39 1.90 -5.31
N GLN A 40 -0.25 2.12 -6.60
CA GLN A 40 0.15 1.10 -7.57
C GLN A 40 1.55 1.42 -8.09
N PHE A 41 2.44 0.44 -8.03
CA PHE A 41 3.81 0.53 -8.52
C PHE A 41 3.89 -0.27 -9.82
N PHE A 42 4.23 0.40 -10.91
CA PHE A 42 4.24 -0.19 -12.24
C PHE A 42 5.45 0.24 -13.07
N ASP A 43 5.82 -0.62 -14.02
CA ASP A 43 6.89 -0.35 -14.98
C ASP A 43 6.41 0.45 -16.20
N ASP A 44 7.32 0.78 -17.11
CA ASP A 44 7.00 1.52 -18.35
C ASP A 44 6.06 0.75 -19.30
N MET A 45 5.85 -0.55 -19.07
CA MET A 45 4.89 -1.38 -19.79
C MET A 45 3.52 -1.46 -19.08
N PHE A 46 3.33 -0.69 -18.01
CA PHE A 46 2.14 -0.68 -17.16
C PHE A 46 1.86 -2.02 -16.45
N ASN A 47 2.87 -2.89 -16.29
CA ASN A 47 2.72 -4.05 -15.41
C ASN A 47 2.78 -3.59 -13.95
N VAL A 48 1.74 -3.92 -13.19
CA VAL A 48 1.71 -3.65 -11.75
C VAL A 48 2.50 -4.73 -11.02
N HIS A 49 3.54 -4.32 -10.32
CA HIS A 49 4.43 -5.20 -9.54
C HIS A 49 4.06 -5.21 -8.07
N TYR A 50 3.65 -4.05 -7.55
CA TYR A 50 3.19 -3.91 -6.17
C TYR A 50 1.97 -3.03 -6.06
N VAL A 51 1.17 -3.36 -5.04
CA VAL A 51 0.06 -2.52 -4.61
C VAL A 51 0.13 -2.30 -3.11
N VAL A 52 -0.01 -1.05 -2.68
CA VAL A 52 -0.08 -0.68 -1.27
C VAL A 52 -1.45 -0.11 -0.98
N PHE A 53 -2.27 -0.89 -0.29
CA PHE A 53 -3.54 -0.42 0.25
C PHE A 53 -3.27 0.26 1.59
N PHE A 54 -3.94 1.39 1.85
CA PHE A 54 -3.88 1.99 3.18
C PHE A 54 -5.25 2.44 3.67
N SER A 55 -5.44 2.35 4.99
CA SER A 55 -6.71 2.61 5.67
C SER A 55 -6.46 3.10 7.10
N TYR A 56 -7.51 3.58 7.76
CA TYR A 56 -7.53 3.81 9.20
C TYR A 56 -7.96 2.52 9.91
N PRO A 57 -7.42 2.21 11.10
CA PRO A 57 -7.94 1.10 11.90
C PRO A 57 -9.39 1.37 12.30
N GLU A 58 -10.22 0.31 12.35
CA GLU A 58 -11.62 0.40 12.81
C GLU A 58 -11.71 0.90 14.26
N GLU A 59 -10.76 0.50 15.10
CA GLU A 59 -10.60 0.99 16.47
C GLU A 59 -9.51 2.08 16.55
N HIS A 60 -9.86 3.24 17.09
CA HIS A 60 -8.97 4.41 17.24
C HIS A 60 -8.38 4.97 15.91
N PRO A 61 -9.23 5.40 14.95
CA PRO A 61 -8.86 5.83 13.60
C PRO A 61 -8.08 7.16 13.52
N ASN A 62 -7.49 7.66 14.60
CA ASN A 62 -6.80 8.97 14.66
C ASN A 62 -5.55 9.03 13.76
N LEU A 63 -4.39 9.45 14.28
CA LEU A 63 -3.12 9.47 13.55
C LEU A 63 -2.60 8.05 13.24
N ASN A 64 -3.43 7.01 13.25
CA ASN A 64 -3.06 5.63 12.98
C ASN A 64 -3.52 5.23 11.59
N TYR A 65 -2.63 4.57 10.86
CA TYR A 65 -2.87 4.02 9.54
C TYR A 65 -2.36 2.58 9.50
N ILE A 66 -3.03 1.74 8.72
CA ILE A 66 -2.55 0.41 8.36
C ILE A 66 -2.25 0.42 6.87
N PHE A 67 -1.06 -0.08 6.51
CA PHE A 67 -0.63 -0.27 5.14
C PHE A 67 -0.49 -1.77 4.87
N TRP A 68 -1.17 -2.26 3.84
CA TRP A 68 -1.03 -3.62 3.33
C TRP A 68 -0.29 -3.57 2.01
N ILE A 69 0.82 -4.30 1.93
CA ILE A 69 1.65 -4.41 0.74
C ILE A 69 1.34 -5.75 0.09
N LEU A 70 0.92 -5.72 -1.17
CA LEU A 70 0.68 -6.89 -2.01
C LEU A 70 1.71 -6.90 -3.14
N ASP A 71 2.17 -8.09 -3.49
CA ASP A 71 2.92 -8.33 -4.72
C ASP A 71 1.97 -8.51 -5.91
N LYS A 72 2.54 -8.70 -7.10
CA LYS A 72 1.78 -8.92 -8.34
C LYS A 72 0.74 -10.04 -8.18
N LYS A 73 1.13 -11.18 -7.62
CA LYS A 73 0.26 -12.34 -7.43
C LYS A 73 -0.91 -12.02 -6.48
N GLY A 74 -0.61 -11.40 -5.34
CA GLY A 74 -1.63 -10.99 -4.37
C GLY A 74 -2.61 -10.00 -5.00
N ASN A 75 -2.12 -9.05 -5.81
CA ASN A 75 -2.97 -8.10 -6.52
C ASN A 75 -3.87 -8.79 -7.57
N GLU A 76 -3.33 -9.70 -8.38
CA GLU A 76 -4.11 -10.46 -9.37
C GLU A 76 -5.25 -11.24 -8.69
N GLN A 77 -4.96 -11.95 -7.58
CA GLN A 77 -5.95 -12.68 -6.81
C GLN A 77 -7.01 -11.77 -6.17
N THR A 78 -6.60 -10.56 -5.76
CA THR A 78 -7.50 -9.56 -5.21
C THR A 78 -8.51 -9.10 -6.27
N ILE A 79 -8.06 -8.87 -7.51
CA ILE A 79 -8.93 -8.47 -8.64
C ILE A 79 -9.91 -9.59 -9.00
N GLU A 80 -9.46 -10.85 -9.00
CA GLU A 80 -10.34 -12.00 -9.26
C GLU A 80 -11.48 -12.10 -8.23
N LYS A 81 -11.20 -11.70 -6.98
CA LYS A 81 -12.17 -11.71 -5.88
C LYS A 81 -13.04 -10.45 -5.77
N ASP A 82 -12.74 -9.36 -6.48
CA ASP A 82 -13.48 -8.08 -6.43
C ASP A 82 -14.94 -8.20 -6.95
N GLY A 83 -15.28 -9.30 -7.63
CA GLY A 83 -16.66 -9.65 -8.02
C GLY A 83 -17.39 -10.61 -7.08
N SER A 84 -16.75 -11.04 -5.99
CA SER A 84 -17.33 -11.94 -4.99
C SER A 84 -18.09 -11.15 -3.92
N LYS A 85 -18.95 -11.83 -3.13
CA LYS A 85 -19.62 -11.20 -1.97
C LYS A 85 -18.67 -10.95 -0.79
N GLU A 86 -17.39 -11.28 -0.90
CA GLU A 86 -16.39 -11.08 0.16
C GLU A 86 -16.06 -9.59 0.31
N LYS A 87 -15.78 -9.16 1.54
CA LYS A 87 -15.33 -7.78 1.78
C LYS A 87 -13.89 -7.65 1.26
N MET A 88 -13.70 -6.73 0.32
CA MET A 88 -12.40 -6.44 -0.29
C MET A 88 -11.26 -6.26 0.75
N LEU A 89 -11.54 -5.62 1.88
CA LEU A 89 -10.55 -5.43 2.94
C LEU A 89 -10.10 -6.75 3.59
N GLU A 90 -10.98 -7.73 3.73
CA GLU A 90 -10.64 -9.06 4.28
C GLU A 90 -9.72 -9.80 3.31
N VAL A 91 -10.02 -9.72 2.01
CA VAL A 91 -9.18 -10.27 0.94
C VAL A 91 -7.79 -9.63 0.93
N VAL A 92 -7.73 -8.29 0.99
CA VAL A 92 -6.45 -7.56 1.05
C VAL A 92 -5.62 -7.97 2.26
N LYS A 93 -6.25 -8.10 3.44
CA LYS A 93 -5.58 -8.56 4.66
C LYS A 93 -5.01 -9.98 4.52
N GLU A 94 -5.76 -10.89 3.89
CA GLU A 94 -5.35 -12.28 3.65
C GLU A 94 -4.15 -12.37 2.69
N LEU A 95 -4.17 -11.55 1.63
CA LEU A 95 -3.22 -11.63 0.51
C LEU A 95 -1.99 -10.73 0.67
N ALA A 96 -1.99 -9.84 1.66
CA ALA A 96 -0.85 -8.96 1.91
C ALA A 96 0.39 -9.76 2.32
N ILE A 97 1.49 -9.55 1.58
CA ILE A 97 2.81 -10.07 1.98
C ILE A 97 3.37 -9.31 3.19
N LYS A 98 2.83 -8.12 3.46
CA LYS A 98 3.19 -7.32 4.63
C LYS A 98 2.04 -6.45 5.10
N GLU A 99 1.85 -6.41 6.42
CA GLU A 99 1.01 -5.43 7.10
C GLU A 99 1.89 -4.52 7.98
N VAL A 100 1.72 -3.20 7.85
CA VAL A 100 2.48 -2.20 8.59
C VAL A 100 1.55 -1.21 9.26
N HIS A 101 1.57 -1.21 10.59
CA HIS A 101 0.86 -0.25 11.43
C HIS A 101 1.72 0.98 11.64
N VAL A 102 1.15 2.16 11.38
CA VAL A 102 1.86 3.44 11.41
C VAL A 102 1.08 4.45 12.20
N ASN A 103 1.68 4.95 13.29
CA ASN A 103 1.21 6.16 13.93
C ASN A 103 1.97 7.38 13.39
N LEU A 104 1.26 8.34 12.78
CA LEU A 104 1.83 9.53 12.17
C LEU A 104 2.54 10.46 13.16
N ALA A 105 2.22 10.41 14.46
CA ALA A 105 2.96 11.14 15.49
C ALA A 105 4.28 10.44 15.88
N LYS A 106 4.50 9.19 15.46
CA LYS A 106 5.69 8.39 15.79
C LYS A 106 6.58 8.25 14.56
N GLY A 107 7.60 9.10 14.46
CA GLY A 107 8.58 9.03 13.36
C GLY A 107 9.29 7.68 13.20
N LYS A 108 9.36 6.87 14.27
CA LYS A 108 9.88 5.49 14.21
C LYS A 108 9.00 4.59 13.34
N ASP A 109 7.68 4.73 13.42
CA ASP A 109 6.75 3.88 12.68
C ASP A 109 6.75 4.25 11.19
N ILE A 110 6.89 5.54 10.89
CA ILE A 110 7.03 6.04 9.51
C ILE A 110 8.32 5.49 8.87
N ARG A 111 9.46 5.56 9.57
CA ARG A 111 10.71 4.97 9.07
C ARG A 111 10.63 3.46 8.91
N LYS A 112 9.87 2.77 9.77
CA LYS A 112 9.61 1.33 9.63
C LYS A 112 8.83 1.06 8.33
N LEU A 113 7.78 1.82 8.03
CA LEU A 113 7.04 1.70 6.77
C LEU A 113 7.97 1.81 5.55
N PHE A 114 8.81 2.85 5.51
CA PHE A 114 9.74 3.05 4.40
C PHE A 114 10.72 1.89 4.24
N LYS A 115 11.29 1.42 5.36
CA LYS A 115 12.22 0.27 5.35
C LYS A 115 11.54 -1.00 4.85
N GLU A 116 10.29 -1.26 5.25
CA GLU A 116 9.55 -2.44 4.79
C GLU A 116 9.25 -2.37 3.29
N LEU A 117 8.88 -1.20 2.76
CA LEU A 117 8.71 -1.00 1.32
C LEU A 117 10.02 -1.24 0.54
N GLU A 118 11.12 -0.66 1.00
CA GLU A 118 12.44 -0.86 0.39
C GLU A 118 12.87 -2.34 0.42
N ASN A 119 12.63 -3.04 1.53
CA ASN A 119 12.94 -4.48 1.64
C ASN A 119 12.10 -5.33 0.68
N VAL A 120 10.80 -5.04 0.57
CA VAL A 120 9.90 -5.76 -0.34
C VAL A 120 10.37 -5.58 -1.78
N MET A 121 10.64 -4.34 -2.20
CA MET A 121 11.10 -4.01 -3.56
C MET A 121 12.48 -4.62 -3.88
N ALA A 122 13.38 -4.66 -2.89
CA ALA A 122 14.70 -5.25 -3.08
C ALA A 122 14.66 -6.78 -3.27
N ASN A 123 13.61 -7.47 -2.79
CA ASN A 123 13.50 -8.92 -2.90
C ASN A 123 13.03 -9.38 -4.29
N GLU A 124 12.21 -8.59 -5.00
CA GLU A 124 11.81 -8.91 -6.39
C GLU A 124 12.97 -8.80 -7.37
N LYS A 125 13.84 -7.78 -7.19
CA LYS A 125 15.07 -7.64 -8.00
C LYS A 125 16.05 -8.81 -7.86
N LYS A 126 15.93 -9.64 -6.81
CA LYS A 126 16.76 -10.84 -6.62
C LYS A 126 16.13 -12.12 -7.18
N GLY A 127 14.83 -12.10 -7.46
CA GLY A 127 14.08 -13.23 -8.01
C GLY A 127 13.82 -13.14 -9.52
N SER A 128 14.17 -12.03 -10.15
CA SER A 128 14.17 -11.80 -11.61
C SER A 128 15.55 -12.10 -12.21
#